data_AF-A0A7K0C8V9-F1
#
_entry.id   AF-A0A7K0C8V9-F1
#
_cell.length_a   1.000
_cell.length_b   1.000
_cell.length_c   1.000
_cell.angle_alpha   90.00
_cell.angle_beta   90.00
_cell.angle_gamma   90.00
#
_symmetry.space_group_name_H-M   'P 1'
#
loop_
_entity.id
_entity.type
_entity.pdbx_description
1 polymer ?
#
loop_
_entity_poly.entity_id
_entity_poly.type
_entity_poly.pdbx_seq_one_letter_code
_entity_poly.pdbx_strand_id
1 'polypeptide(L)'
;MVDGAISPFGGPQGYALGLVIEVRVATVARTALGDDVRPTLDPTDPPTRGDVFIAMDSRAPGHDRIRKPGARLRHPAANLADAVPVSWVTRTSAQHISAAVPERHPHA
;
A
#
# COMPACT_ATOMS: atom_id res chain seq x y z
N MET A 1 -20.54 9.93 -14.90
CA MET A 1 -20.42 8.69 -14.14
C MET A 1 -19.76 7.68 -15.06
N VAL A 2 -18.49 7.33 -14.83
CA VAL A 2 -17.86 6.24 -15.59
C VAL A 2 -18.25 4.95 -14.88
N ASP A 3 -19.14 4.19 -15.50
CA ASP A 3 -19.57 2.90 -14.98
C ASP A 3 -18.61 1.84 -15.53
N GLY A 4 -17.62 1.49 -14.71
CA GLY A 4 -16.55 0.59 -15.08
C GLY A 4 -16.03 -0.14 -13.86
N ALA A 5 -15.85 -1.45 -13.98
CA ALA A 5 -15.32 -2.29 -12.93
C ALA A 5 -14.07 -3.03 -13.41
N ILE A 6 -13.16 -3.29 -12.48
CA ILE A 6 -12.00 -4.17 -12.72
C ILE A 6 -12.38 -5.57 -12.25
N SER A 7 -12.25 -6.55 -13.13
CA SER A 7 -12.52 -7.95 -12.77
C SER A 7 -11.58 -8.45 -11.66
N PRO A 8 -12.10 -9.19 -10.66
CA PRO A 8 -11.27 -9.73 -9.59
C PRO A 8 -10.30 -10.78 -10.15
N PHE A 9 -9.06 -10.77 -9.65
CA PHE A 9 -8.07 -11.78 -9.98
C PHE A 9 -8.57 -13.18 -9.60
N GLY A 10 -8.32 -14.20 -10.41
CA GLY A 10 -8.70 -15.58 -10.06
C GLY A 10 -10.21 -15.81 -9.94
N GLY A 11 -11.05 -14.94 -10.52
CA GLY A 11 -12.50 -15.13 -10.61
C GLY A 11 -13.17 -15.23 -9.23
N PRO A 12 -14.04 -16.23 -8.99
CA PRO A 12 -14.81 -16.33 -7.75
C PRO A 12 -13.94 -16.39 -6.48
N GLN A 13 -12.77 -17.01 -6.54
CA GLN A 13 -11.90 -17.12 -5.36
C GLN A 13 -11.28 -15.77 -4.98
N GLY A 14 -10.81 -14.99 -5.96
CA GLY A 14 -10.28 -13.66 -5.63
C GLY A 14 -11.38 -12.65 -5.30
N TYR A 15 -12.59 -12.85 -5.82
CA TYR A 15 -13.76 -12.08 -5.35
C TYR A 15 -14.02 -12.34 -3.86
N ALA A 16 -14.12 -13.61 -3.47
CA ALA A 16 -14.31 -13.99 -2.07
C ALA A 16 -13.16 -13.50 -1.18
N LEU A 17 -11.92 -13.60 -1.64
CA LEU A 17 -10.75 -13.10 -0.91
C LEU A 17 -10.80 -11.58 -0.73
N GLY A 18 -11.10 -10.83 -1.79
CA GLY A 18 -11.25 -9.38 -1.72
C GLY A 18 -12.31 -8.96 -0.70
N LEU A 19 -13.46 -9.63 -0.71
CA LEU A 19 -14.54 -9.38 0.23
C LEU A 19 -14.13 -9.67 1.68
N VAL A 20 -13.46 -10.79 1.95
CA VAL A 20 -12.98 -11.14 3.30
C VAL A 20 -11.99 -10.11 3.82
N ILE A 21 -11.05 -9.65 2.98
CA ILE A 21 -10.09 -8.61 3.37
C ILE A 21 -10.81 -7.31 3.70
N GLU A 22 -11.73 -6.87 2.82
CA GLU A 22 -12.46 -5.62 2.99
C GLU A 22 -13.29 -5.62 4.28
N VAL A 23 -14.09 -6.67 4.49
CA VAL A 23 -14.89 -6.83 5.72
C VAL A 23 -13.97 -6.88 6.94
N ARG A 24 -12.84 -7.58 6.88
CA ARG A 24 -11.92 -7.68 8.03
C ARG A 24 -11.30 -6.34 8.37
N VAL A 25 -10.87 -5.57 7.37
CA VAL A 25 -10.28 -4.24 7.57
C VAL A 25 -11.33 -3.28 8.12
N ALA A 26 -12.49 -3.18 7.45
CA ALA A 26 -13.55 -2.26 7.85
C ALA A 26 -14.05 -2.54 9.27
N THR A 27 -14.22 -3.81 9.64
CA THR A 27 -14.70 -4.18 10.98
C THR A 27 -13.67 -3.91 12.08
N VAL A 28 -12.39 -4.24 11.86
CA VAL A 28 -11.34 -4.06 12.88
C VAL A 28 -10.97 -2.59 13.02
N ALA A 29 -10.80 -1.87 11.90
CA ALA A 29 -10.42 -0.47 11.89
C ALA A 29 -11.61 0.49 12.10
N ARG A 30 -12.85 -0.04 12.08
CA ARG A 30 -14.11 0.73 12.14
C ARG A 30 -14.19 1.81 11.06
N THR A 31 -13.97 1.38 9.82
CA THR A 31 -13.96 2.26 8.64
C THR A 31 -15.10 1.95 7.67
N ALA A 32 -15.25 2.75 6.62
CA ALA A 32 -16.30 2.56 5.62
C ALA A 32 -16.10 1.25 4.82
N LEU A 33 -17.16 0.82 4.12
CA LEU A 33 -17.22 -0.41 3.33
C LEU A 33 -17.83 -0.11 1.94
N GLY A 34 -17.35 -0.79 0.91
CA GLY A 34 -17.88 -0.68 -0.45
C GLY A 34 -17.77 0.72 -1.03
N ASP A 35 -18.86 1.20 -1.63
CA ASP A 35 -18.92 2.50 -2.32
C ASP A 35 -18.76 3.71 -1.37
N ASP A 36 -18.90 3.52 -0.05
CA ASP A 36 -18.67 4.57 0.95
C ASP A 36 -17.18 4.80 1.26
N VAL A 37 -16.29 3.99 0.67
CA VAL A 37 -14.83 4.14 0.84
C VAL A 37 -14.32 5.28 -0.04
N ARG A 38 -13.88 6.35 0.62
CA ARG A 38 -13.30 7.53 -0.02
C ARG A 38 -11.78 7.39 -0.18
N PRO A 39 -11.24 7.75 -1.35
CA PRO A 39 -9.82 7.62 -1.64
C PRO A 39 -8.99 8.65 -0.87
N THR A 40 -7.69 8.41 -0.79
CA THR A 40 -6.74 9.31 -0.10
C THR A 40 -6.37 10.55 -0.91
N LEU A 41 -6.58 10.51 -2.23
CA LEU A 41 -6.27 11.62 -3.13
C LEU A 41 -7.50 12.51 -3.38
N ASP A 42 -8.42 12.57 -2.42
CA ASP A 42 -9.50 13.54 -2.39
C ASP A 42 -9.05 14.78 -1.57
N PRO A 43 -9.01 15.98 -2.15
CA PRO A 43 -8.57 17.19 -1.46
C PRO A 43 -9.65 17.83 -0.57
N THR A 44 -10.90 17.40 -0.72
CA THR A 44 -12.07 18.01 -0.06
C THR A 44 -12.56 17.22 1.13
N ASP A 45 -12.52 15.90 1.04
CA ASP A 45 -13.07 15.00 2.04
C ASP A 45 -12.01 14.13 2.71
N PRO A 46 -12.09 13.89 4.03
CA PRO A 46 -11.16 13.00 4.69
C PRO A 46 -11.35 11.54 4.21
N PRO A 47 -10.25 10.78 4.00
CA PRO A 47 -10.34 9.39 3.57
C PRO A 47 -11.06 8.53 4.61
N THR A 48 -11.84 7.55 4.12
CA THR A 48 -12.63 6.64 4.98
C THR A 48 -12.18 5.18 4.88
N ARG A 49 -11.04 4.92 4.23
CA ARG A 49 -10.39 3.60 4.22
C ARG A 49 -9.68 3.30 5.54
N GLY A 50 -9.46 2.03 5.84
CA GLY A 50 -8.69 1.56 7.00
C GLY A 50 -7.53 0.66 6.60
N ASP A 51 -6.66 0.36 7.57
CA ASP A 51 -5.53 -0.56 7.43
C ASP A 51 -5.49 -1.54 8.62
N VAL A 52 -5.07 -2.78 8.38
CA VAL A 52 -4.85 -3.79 9.43
C VAL A 52 -3.45 -4.38 9.28
N PHE A 53 -2.70 -4.43 10.38
CA PHE A 53 -1.39 -5.05 10.44
C PHE A 53 -1.45 -6.35 11.24
N ILE A 54 -0.83 -7.41 10.70
CA ILE A 54 -0.69 -8.71 11.36
C ILE A 54 0.80 -8.97 11.57
N ALA A 55 1.24 -8.93 12.82
CA ALA A 55 2.60 -9.31 13.19
C ALA A 55 2.61 -10.76 13.69
N MET A 56 3.55 -11.56 13.22
CA MET A 56 3.73 -12.96 13.63
C MET A 56 5.17 -13.16 14.08
N ASP A 57 5.36 -13.77 15.26
CA ASP A 57 6.69 -14.15 15.74
C ASP A 57 7.05 -15.54 15.19
N SER A 58 8.08 -15.61 14.35
CA SER A 58 8.58 -16.86 13.79
C SER A 58 9.30 -17.75 14.82
N ARG A 59 9.58 -17.22 16.01
CA ARG A 59 10.20 -17.95 17.12
C ARG A 59 9.18 -18.48 18.13
N ALA A 60 7.90 -18.17 17.96
CA ALA A 60 6.84 -18.68 18.82
C ALA A 60 6.76 -20.22 18.72
N PRO A 61 6.43 -20.94 19.82
CA PRO A 61 6.30 -22.39 19.81
C PRO A 61 5.32 -22.86 18.72
N GLY A 62 5.69 -23.90 17.96
CA GLY A 62 4.90 -24.43 16.84
C GLY A 62 5.21 -23.82 15.45
N HIS A 63 6.14 -22.88 15.36
CA HIS A 63 6.63 -22.30 14.10
C HIS A 63 7.99 -22.89 13.63
N ASP A 64 8.37 -24.07 14.13
CA ASP A 64 9.65 -24.75 13.87
C ASP A 64 9.80 -25.34 12.45
N ARG A 65 8.68 -25.51 11.72
CA ARG A 65 8.65 -26.11 10.37
C ARG A 65 8.61 -25.09 9.22
N ILE A 66 9.02 -23.85 9.43
CA ILE A 66 9.17 -22.86 8.34
C ILE A 66 10.26 -23.37 7.37
N ARG A 67 9.82 -24.02 6.28
CA ARG A 67 10.70 -24.44 5.17
C ARG A 67 11.43 -23.20 4.65
N LYS A 68 12.76 -23.24 4.52
CA LYS A 68 13.54 -22.18 3.83
C LYS A 68 12.94 -21.93 2.44
N PRO A 69 12.22 -20.82 2.21
CA PRO A 69 11.76 -20.46 0.87
C PRO A 69 12.97 -19.94 0.10
N GLY A 70 13.08 -20.24 -1.20
CA GLY A 70 14.00 -19.46 -2.07
C GLY A 70 14.96 -20.22 -2.97
N ALA A 71 15.00 -21.56 -2.99
CA ALA A 71 15.86 -22.26 -3.96
C ALA A 71 15.41 -22.09 -5.42
N ARG A 72 14.13 -21.71 -5.66
CA ARG A 72 13.53 -21.63 -7.01
C ARG A 72 12.96 -20.27 -7.42
N LEU A 73 12.94 -19.28 -6.52
CA LEU A 73 12.36 -17.95 -6.77
C LEU A 73 13.45 -16.89 -6.59
N ARG A 74 14.42 -16.84 -7.51
CA ARG A 74 15.38 -15.75 -7.58
C ARG A 74 14.90 -14.79 -8.67
N HIS A 75 14.26 -13.70 -8.26
CA HIS A 75 14.19 -12.50 -9.08
C HIS A 75 15.45 -11.68 -8.77
N PRO A 76 16.13 -11.09 -9.78
CA PRO A 76 17.20 -10.15 -9.50
C PRO A 76 16.63 -9.00 -8.69
N ALA A 77 17.11 -8.83 -7.46
CA ALA A 77 16.83 -7.63 -6.69
C ALA A 77 17.60 -6.47 -7.34
N ALA A 78 16.95 -5.31 -7.47
CA ALA A 78 17.68 -4.08 -7.78
C ALA A 78 18.73 -3.84 -6.69
N ASN A 79 19.96 -3.48 -7.09
CA ASN A 79 21.01 -3.21 -6.13
C ASN A 79 20.71 -1.88 -5.44
N LEU A 80 20.85 -1.81 -4.11
CA LEU A 80 20.68 -0.57 -3.36
C LEU A 80 21.67 0.52 -3.80
N ALA A 81 22.83 0.11 -4.31
CA ALA A 81 23.83 1.03 -4.86
C ALA A 81 23.41 1.65 -6.21
N ASP A 82 22.45 1.05 -6.91
CA ASP A 82 21.97 1.59 -8.17
C ASP A 82 20.99 2.73 -7.91
N ALA A 83 21.08 3.78 -8.72
CA ALA A 83 20.10 4.86 -8.67
C ALA A 83 18.70 4.33 -9.03
N VAL A 84 17.68 4.74 -8.27
CA VAL A 84 16.29 4.45 -8.62
C VAL A 84 15.93 5.21 -9.89
N PRO A 85 15.57 4.53 -10.99
CA PRO A 85 15.20 5.22 -12.21
C PRO A 85 13.89 5.98 -11.99
N VAL A 86 13.94 7.29 -12.13
CA VAL A 86 12.77 8.18 -12.10
C VAL A 86 12.62 8.89 -13.43
N SER A 87 11.37 9.06 -13.88
CA SER A 87 11.09 9.83 -15.10
C SER A 87 11.52 11.29 -14.93
N TRP A 88 11.78 11.98 -16.05
CA TRP A 88 12.09 13.41 -16.02
C TRP A 88 10.96 14.22 -15.36
N VAL A 89 9.69 13.86 -15.61
CA VAL A 89 8.50 14.51 -15.04
C VAL A 89 8.44 14.37 -13.52
N THR A 90 8.75 13.17 -13.00
CA THR A 90 8.78 12.92 -11.55
C THR A 90 9.90 13.73 -10.90
N ARG A 91 11.08 13.79 -11.53
CA ARG A 91 12.23 14.54 -11.02
C ARG A 91 11.95 16.05 -10.96
N THR A 92 11.41 16.63 -12.04
CA THR A 92 11.12 18.07 -12.08
C THR A 92 10.01 18.45 -11.11
N SER A 93 8.97 17.63 -11.00
CA SER A 93 7.90 17.87 -10.03
C SER A 93 8.43 17.87 -8.59
N ALA A 94 9.32 16.93 -8.25
CA ALA A 94 9.96 16.89 -6.93
C ALA A 94 10.84 18.13 -6.66
N GLN A 95 11.59 18.59 -7.66
CA GLN A 95 12.40 19.82 -7.57
C GLN A 95 11.51 21.06 -7.35
N HIS A 96 10.38 21.15 -8.05
CA HIS A 96 9.42 22.25 -7.88
C HIS A 96 8.81 22.25 -6.48
N ILE A 97 8.40 21.09 -5.97
CA ILE A 97 7.87 20.96 -4.60
C ILE A 97 8.93 21.37 -3.57
N SER A 98 10.17 20.90 -3.73
CA SER A 98 11.27 21.27 -2.83
C SER A 98 11.55 22.78 -2.84
N ALA A 99 11.45 23.44 -3.98
CA ALA A 99 11.66 24.89 -4.10
C ALA A 99 10.51 25.71 -3.51
N ALA A 100 9.32 25.12 -3.35
CA ALA A 100 8.14 25.78 -2.80
C ALA A 100 8.07 25.71 -1.25
N VAL A 101 9.01 25.04 -0.58
CA VAL A 101 9.10 25.00 0.88
C VAL A 101 9.79 26.27 1.38
N PRO A 102 9.13 27.16 2.15
CA PRO A 102 9.77 28.34 2.70
C PRO A 102 10.86 27.96 3.71
N GLU A 103 12.01 28.65 3.67
CA GLU A 103 13.10 28.50 4.64
C GLU A 103 12.55 28.62 6.07
N ARG A 104 12.75 27.60 6.90
CA ARG A 104 12.44 27.69 8.33
C ARG A 104 13.44 28.67 8.94
N HIS A 105 12.98 29.88 9.27
CA HIS A 105 13.75 30.79 10.10
C HIS A 105 14.11 30.08 11.42
N PRO A 106 15.41 29.96 11.78
CA PRO A 106 15.77 29.48 13.10
C PRO A 106 15.27 30.51 14.12
N HIS A 107 14.38 30.08 15.01
CA HIS A 107 14.01 30.86 16.18
C HIS A 107 15.28 31.07 17.03
N ALA A 108 15.74 32.32 17.05
CA ALA A 108 16.71 32.84 18.01
C ALA A 108 16.05 33.01 19.40
#